data_AF-A0A959G4N6-F1
#
_entry.id   AF-A0A959G4N6-F1
#
_cell.length_a   1.000
_cell.length_b   1.000
_cell.length_c   1.000
_cell.angle_alpha   90.00
_cell.angle_beta   90.00
_cell.angle_gamma   90.00
#
_symmetry.space_group_name_H-M   'P 1'
#
loop_
_entity.id
_entity.type
_entity.pdbx_description
1 polymer ?
#
loop_
_entity_poly.entity_id
_entity_poly.type
_entity_poly.pdbx_seq_one_letter_code
_entity_poly.pdbx_strand_id
1 'polypeptide(L)'
;MSGKTEHKTYYEKVYEVVAAIPRGRVTNYGAIADYLSLGSSRMVGWALNQCHGAVDVPAHRVVNRIGELSGRLMFPTPTLMQERLESEGVKIKDHKVVDFKNVFWHPSELASLTADQKSIDIQGQEFIAHSLLDLDDIAQKILLFANNSDQRTLAFIGDLGAGKTTFIKAMAKQSGIAETSSPTFSLVNEYRAANNQTIYHMDLYRLETIEEALDMGIEEYLDSGNMTWIEWPQIIYPLLDEYMEVKILRNGDGSRTINVSTVK
;
A
#
# COMPACT_ATOMS: atom_id res chain seq x y z
N MET A 1 -1.44 -9.97 -31.29
CA MET A 1 -2.64 -10.07 -30.43
C MET A 1 -2.29 -9.41 -29.11
N SER A 2 -2.72 -8.17 -28.89
CA SER A 2 -2.47 -7.47 -27.61
C SER A 2 -3.45 -8.00 -26.58
N GLY A 3 -2.95 -8.71 -25.56
CA GLY A 3 -3.74 -8.99 -24.37
C GLY A 3 -4.01 -7.67 -23.65
N LYS A 4 -5.24 -7.17 -23.76
CA LYS A 4 -5.72 -6.11 -22.87
C LYS A 4 -5.80 -6.72 -21.47
N THR A 5 -5.04 -6.18 -20.53
CA THR A 5 -5.23 -6.45 -19.10
C THR A 5 -6.63 -5.96 -18.71
N GLU A 6 -7.56 -6.87 -18.49
CA GLU A 6 -8.89 -6.52 -17.96
C GLU A 6 -8.74 -5.98 -16.53
N HIS A 7 -9.22 -4.76 -16.30
CA HIS A 7 -9.29 -4.19 -14.97
C HIS A 7 -10.37 -4.92 -14.16
N LYS A 8 -9.95 -5.68 -13.15
CA LYS A 8 -10.87 -6.33 -12.20
C LYS A 8 -11.70 -5.29 -11.47
N THR A 9 -12.99 -5.55 -11.38
CA THR A 9 -13.97 -4.78 -10.61
C THR A 9 -13.63 -4.81 -9.11
N TYR A 10 -14.15 -3.83 -8.36
CA TYR A 10 -13.99 -3.81 -6.91
C TYR A 10 -14.50 -5.10 -6.23
N TYR A 11 -15.58 -5.69 -6.74
CA TYR A 11 -16.16 -6.91 -6.16
C TYR A 11 -15.24 -8.11 -6.37
N GLU A 12 -14.65 -8.25 -7.57
CA GLU A 12 -13.66 -9.30 -7.85
C GLU A 12 -12.44 -9.16 -6.96
N LYS A 13 -11.93 -7.94 -6.74
CA LYS A 13 -10.82 -7.70 -5.80
C LYS A 13 -11.18 -8.12 -4.37
N VAL A 14 -12.39 -7.81 -3.90
CA VAL A 14 -12.88 -8.28 -2.58
C VAL A 14 -12.95 -9.80 -2.53
N TYR A 15 -13.49 -10.45 -3.57
CA TYR A 15 -13.63 -11.89 -3.63
C TYR A 15 -12.27 -12.60 -3.59
N GLU A 16 -11.26 -12.07 -4.27
CA GLU A 16 -9.90 -12.60 -4.27
C GLU A 16 -9.25 -12.58 -2.88
N VAL A 17 -9.37 -11.46 -2.17
CA VAL A 17 -8.86 -11.35 -0.79
C VAL A 17 -9.56 -12.35 0.12
N VAL A 18 -10.88 -12.49 -0.03
CA VAL A 18 -11.69 -13.36 0.82
C VAL A 18 -11.43 -14.83 0.52
N ALA A 19 -11.26 -15.20 -0.76
CA ALA A 19 -10.86 -16.55 -1.17
C ALA A 19 -9.53 -16.99 -0.55
N ALA A 20 -8.62 -16.04 -0.32
CA ALA A 20 -7.30 -16.32 0.22
C ALA A 20 -7.24 -16.43 1.76
N ILE A 21 -8.34 -16.15 2.48
CA ILE A 21 -8.38 -16.32 3.95
C ILE A 21 -8.19 -17.82 4.26
N PRO A 22 -7.17 -18.24 5.03
CA PRO A 22 -6.95 -19.66 5.31
C PRO A 22 -8.10 -20.32 6.09
N ARG A 23 -8.28 -21.63 5.88
CA ARG A 23 -9.18 -22.42 6.73
C ARG A 23 -8.81 -22.30 8.20
N GLY A 24 -9.81 -22.13 9.07
CA GLY A 24 -9.61 -21.98 10.51
C GLY A 24 -9.17 -20.56 10.93
N ARG A 25 -9.09 -19.62 9.98
CA ARG A 25 -8.81 -18.21 10.22
C ARG A 25 -10.01 -17.35 9.83
N VAL A 26 -10.08 -16.17 10.44
CA VAL A 26 -11.11 -15.16 10.15
C VAL A 26 -10.47 -13.80 9.92
N THR A 27 -11.11 -12.97 9.11
CA THR A 27 -10.72 -11.56 8.96
C THR A 27 -11.91 -10.66 9.23
N ASN A 28 -11.74 -9.35 9.10
CA ASN A 28 -12.83 -8.39 9.23
C ASN A 28 -12.95 -7.46 8.03
N TYR A 29 -14.13 -6.87 7.86
CA TYR A 29 -14.43 -5.96 6.76
C TYR A 29 -13.50 -4.75 6.68
N GLY A 30 -12.98 -4.26 7.82
CA GLY A 30 -12.02 -3.17 7.89
C GLY A 30 -10.70 -3.57 7.26
N ALA A 31 -10.12 -4.67 7.72
CA ALA A 31 -8.86 -5.20 7.21
C ALA A 31 -8.87 -5.45 5.69
N ILE A 32 -9.99 -5.93 5.14
CA ILE A 32 -10.15 -6.08 3.68
C ILE A 32 -10.19 -4.72 2.97
N ALA A 33 -10.99 -3.77 3.48
CA ALA A 33 -11.10 -2.43 2.88
C ALA A 33 -9.78 -1.69 2.94
N ASP A 34 -9.09 -1.77 4.08
CA ASP A 34 -7.77 -1.17 4.32
C ASP A 34 -6.73 -1.78 3.38
N TYR A 35 -6.67 -3.11 3.27
CA TYR A 35 -5.74 -3.80 2.37
C TYR A 35 -5.96 -3.45 0.90
N LEU A 36 -7.22 -3.40 0.46
CA LEU A 36 -7.53 -3.03 -0.91
C LEU A 36 -7.31 -1.53 -1.16
N SER A 37 -7.13 -0.73 -0.11
CA SER A 37 -7.09 0.74 -0.17
C SER A 37 -8.23 1.35 -1.00
N LEU A 38 -9.34 0.62 -1.07
CA LEU A 38 -10.50 0.88 -1.92
C LEU A 38 -11.79 0.57 -1.15
N GLY A 39 -12.73 1.50 -1.23
CA GLY A 39 -14.04 1.36 -0.62
C GLY A 39 -14.04 1.51 0.89
N SER A 40 -15.06 0.93 1.54
CA SER A 40 -15.24 0.96 2.99
C SER A 40 -15.65 -0.42 3.49
N SER A 41 -15.56 -0.66 4.79
CA SER A 41 -16.07 -1.90 5.39
C SER A 41 -17.52 -2.22 4.99
N ARG A 42 -18.34 -1.18 4.77
CA ARG A 42 -19.72 -1.33 4.29
C ARG A 42 -19.79 -1.79 2.84
N MET A 43 -18.91 -1.27 1.98
CA MET A 43 -18.82 -1.70 0.58
C MET A 43 -18.31 -3.13 0.45
N VAL A 44 -17.37 -3.57 1.30
CA VAL A 44 -16.97 -4.98 1.39
C VAL A 44 -18.18 -5.84 1.77
N GLY A 45 -18.99 -5.40 2.74
CA GLY A 45 -20.25 -6.06 3.09
C GLY A 45 -21.24 -6.15 1.92
N TRP A 46 -21.37 -5.09 1.11
CA TRP A 46 -22.20 -5.11 -0.10
C TRP A 46 -21.69 -6.08 -1.15
N ALA A 47 -20.39 -6.08 -1.41
CA ALA A 47 -19.76 -7.03 -2.34
C ALA A 47 -20.04 -8.47 -1.88
N LEU A 48 -19.82 -8.78 -0.60
CA LEU A 48 -20.09 -10.13 -0.06
C LEU A 48 -21.57 -10.53 -0.10
N ASN A 49 -22.51 -9.58 0.01
CA ASN A 49 -23.92 -9.88 -0.17
C ASN A 49 -24.27 -10.22 -1.63
N GLN A 50 -23.43 -9.85 -2.59
CA GLN A 50 -23.59 -10.15 -4.01
C GLN A 50 -22.73 -11.35 -4.47
N CYS A 51 -22.03 -12.02 -3.56
CA CYS A 51 -21.20 -13.17 -3.91
C CYS A 51 -21.99 -14.45 -4.20
N HIS A 52 -23.32 -14.40 -4.11
CA HIS A 52 -24.23 -15.50 -4.42
C HIS A 52 -24.04 -15.94 -5.89
N GLY A 53 -23.35 -17.05 -6.11
CA GLY A 53 -23.02 -17.60 -7.44
C GLY A 53 -21.55 -17.50 -7.84
N ALA A 54 -20.72 -16.77 -7.09
CA ALA A 54 -19.26 -16.84 -7.23
C ALA A 54 -18.77 -18.15 -6.59
N VAL A 55 -18.19 -19.02 -7.41
CA VAL A 55 -17.58 -20.27 -6.94
C VAL A 55 -16.39 -19.88 -6.04
N ASP A 56 -16.35 -20.45 -4.83
CA ASP A 56 -15.17 -20.42 -3.93
C ASP A 56 -14.91 -19.15 -3.09
N VAL A 57 -15.93 -18.32 -2.80
CA VAL A 57 -15.78 -17.19 -1.84
C VAL A 57 -16.22 -17.61 -0.42
N PRO A 58 -15.31 -17.81 0.55
CA PRO A 58 -15.63 -18.22 1.91
C PRO A 58 -16.09 -17.03 2.78
N ALA A 59 -17.20 -16.39 2.39
CA ALA A 59 -17.73 -15.20 3.07
C ALA A 59 -18.00 -15.41 4.56
N HIS A 60 -18.17 -16.67 5.02
CA HIS A 60 -18.35 -17.00 6.44
C HIS A 60 -17.12 -16.70 7.29
N ARG A 61 -15.93 -16.54 6.69
CA ARG A 61 -14.68 -16.16 7.38
C ARG A 61 -14.56 -14.65 7.65
N VAL A 62 -15.51 -13.84 7.18
CA VAL A 62 -15.49 -12.37 7.35
C VAL A 62 -16.47 -11.95 8.45
N VAL A 63 -15.94 -11.41 9.54
CA VAL A 63 -16.70 -10.97 10.72
C VAL A 63 -16.56 -9.46 10.95
N ASN A 64 -17.29 -8.89 11.90
CA ASN A 64 -17.13 -7.47 12.23
C ASN A 64 -15.84 -7.20 13.05
N ARG A 65 -15.58 -5.92 13.35
CA ARG A 65 -14.36 -5.47 14.06
C ARG A 65 -14.14 -6.10 15.43
N ILE A 66 -15.17 -6.64 16.07
CA ILE A 66 -15.07 -7.30 17.39
C ILE A 66 -15.17 -8.83 17.29
N GLY A 67 -15.20 -9.41 16.08
CA GLY A 67 -15.33 -10.85 15.88
C GLY A 67 -16.77 -11.38 15.91
N GLU A 68 -17.78 -10.51 15.84
CA GLU A 68 -19.18 -10.94 15.81
C GLU A 68 -19.62 -11.31 14.39
N LEU A 69 -20.46 -12.34 14.29
CA LEU A 69 -21.05 -12.84 13.06
C LEU A 69 -22.20 -11.93 12.59
N SER A 70 -21.89 -10.67 12.29
CA SER A 70 -22.87 -9.67 11.84
C SER A 70 -23.45 -9.99 10.45
N GLY A 71 -22.70 -10.73 9.62
CA GLY A 71 -23.12 -11.17 8.29
C GLY A 71 -24.03 -12.40 8.28
N ARG A 72 -24.30 -13.04 9.43
CA ARG A 72 -25.02 -14.33 9.50
C ARG A 72 -26.41 -14.32 8.87
N LEU A 73 -27.09 -13.18 8.88
CA LEU A 73 -28.43 -13.03 8.31
C LEU A 73 -28.43 -12.97 6.77
N MET A 74 -27.25 -12.85 6.15
CA MET A 74 -27.07 -12.88 4.70
C MET A 74 -26.85 -14.31 4.17
N PHE A 75 -26.75 -15.31 5.06
CA PHE A 75 -26.66 -16.72 4.68
C PHE A 75 -28.07 -17.33 4.58
N PRO A 76 -28.25 -18.43 3.81
CA PRO A 76 -29.52 -19.14 3.69
C PRO A 76 -30.20 -19.48 5.03
N THR A 77 -29.41 -19.75 6.07
CA THR A 77 -29.92 -19.90 7.44
C THR A 77 -29.08 -19.05 8.41
N PRO A 78 -29.68 -18.58 9.53
CA PRO A 78 -28.94 -17.81 10.54
C PRO A 78 -27.79 -18.57 11.22
N THR A 79 -27.78 -19.91 11.12
CA THR A 79 -26.78 -20.79 11.76
C THR A 79 -25.63 -21.18 10.82
N LEU A 80 -25.84 -21.12 9.49
CA LEU A 80 -24.89 -21.65 8.52
C LEU A 80 -23.49 -21.02 8.61
N MET A 81 -23.41 -19.71 8.87
CA MET A 81 -22.13 -19.02 9.04
C MET A 81 -21.34 -19.60 10.22
N GLN A 82 -22.04 -19.86 11.34
CA GLN A 82 -21.44 -20.46 12.54
C GLN A 82 -21.04 -21.92 12.28
N GLU A 83 -21.93 -22.72 11.70
CA GLU A 83 -21.66 -24.14 11.38
C GLU A 83 -20.42 -24.29 10.50
N ARG A 84 -20.26 -23.42 9.49
CA ARG A 84 -19.08 -23.43 8.61
C ARG A 84 -17.80 -23.05 9.35
N LEU A 85 -17.84 -22.01 10.19
CA LEU A 85 -16.69 -21.61 11.00
C LEU A 85 -16.28 -22.72 11.98
N GLU A 86 -17.24 -23.34 12.66
CA GLU A 86 -17.00 -24.45 13.58
C GLU A 86 -16.44 -25.69 12.87
N SER A 87 -16.92 -25.98 11.65
CA SER A 87 -16.38 -27.06 10.82
C SER A 87 -14.91 -26.86 10.41
N GLU A 88 -14.43 -25.61 10.49
CA GLU A 88 -13.03 -25.24 10.24
C GLU A 88 -12.21 -25.11 11.53
N GLY A 89 -12.80 -25.42 12.69
CA GLY A 89 -12.14 -25.37 13.99
C GLY A 89 -12.21 -24.01 14.70
N VAL A 90 -12.96 -23.03 14.16
CA VAL A 90 -13.16 -21.73 14.81
C VAL A 90 -14.27 -21.86 15.85
N LYS A 91 -13.95 -21.59 17.12
CA LYS A 91 -14.91 -21.67 18.22
C LYS A 91 -15.81 -20.43 18.25
N ILE A 92 -17.12 -20.63 18.31
CA ILE A 92 -18.12 -19.56 18.39
C ILE A 92 -18.88 -19.65 19.72
N LYS A 93 -19.12 -18.50 20.35
CA LYS A 93 -19.99 -18.36 21.53
C LYS A 93 -20.82 -17.09 21.38
N ASP A 94 -22.12 -17.17 21.59
CA ASP A 94 -23.05 -16.04 21.51
C ASP A 94 -22.89 -15.20 20.21
N HIS A 95 -22.81 -15.90 19.07
CA HIS A 95 -22.56 -15.33 17.74
C HIS A 95 -21.25 -14.55 17.60
N LYS A 96 -20.24 -14.85 18.42
CA LYS A 96 -18.94 -14.21 18.41
C LYS A 96 -17.81 -15.24 18.39
N VAL A 97 -16.78 -14.94 17.61
CA VAL A 97 -15.55 -15.73 17.57
C VAL A 97 -14.83 -15.66 18.91
N VAL A 98 -14.58 -16.82 19.51
CA VAL A 98 -13.77 -16.97 20.72
C VAL A 98 -12.29 -16.80 20.35
N ASP A 99 -11.53 -16.11 21.20
CA ASP A 99 -10.11 -15.83 20.98
C ASP A 99 -9.82 -15.18 19.60
N PHE A 100 -10.70 -14.28 19.16
CA PHE A 100 -10.66 -13.64 17.84
C PHE A 100 -9.25 -13.20 17.41
N LYS A 101 -8.47 -12.60 18.32
CA LYS A 101 -7.09 -12.16 18.02
C LYS A 101 -6.17 -13.29 17.55
N ASN A 102 -6.33 -14.50 18.08
CA ASN A 102 -5.45 -15.65 17.76
C ASN A 102 -5.77 -16.28 16.41
N VAL A 103 -7.04 -16.21 15.99
CA VAL A 103 -7.51 -16.72 14.70
C VAL A 103 -7.62 -15.64 13.63
N PHE A 104 -7.35 -14.38 14.00
CA PHE A 104 -7.40 -13.24 13.09
C PHE A 104 -6.32 -13.36 12.04
N TRP A 105 -6.69 -13.20 10.78
CA TRP A 105 -5.79 -13.16 9.64
C TRP A 105 -5.90 -11.80 8.97
N HIS A 106 -4.77 -11.15 8.76
CA HIS A 106 -4.71 -9.86 8.08
C HIS A 106 -4.36 -10.06 6.61
N PRO A 107 -5.05 -9.44 5.65
CA PRO A 107 -4.74 -9.62 4.23
C PRO A 107 -3.32 -9.22 3.82
N SER A 108 -2.60 -8.40 4.61
CA SER A 108 -1.17 -8.17 4.38
C SER A 108 -0.32 -9.46 4.44
N GLU A 109 -0.81 -10.51 5.10
CA GLU A 109 -0.19 -11.83 5.06
C GLU A 109 -0.18 -12.43 3.64
N LEU A 110 -1.04 -11.95 2.72
CA LEU A 110 -0.94 -12.29 1.29
C LEU A 110 0.36 -11.81 0.68
N ALA A 111 0.83 -10.62 1.05
CA ALA A 111 2.12 -10.10 0.61
C ALA A 111 3.30 -10.92 1.16
N SER A 112 3.12 -11.61 2.29
CA SER A 112 4.11 -12.56 2.81
C SER A 112 4.02 -13.96 2.20
N LEU A 113 2.88 -14.31 1.59
CA LEU A 113 2.66 -15.57 0.87
C LEU A 113 3.01 -15.46 -0.62
N THR A 114 3.11 -14.24 -1.17
CA THR A 114 3.67 -13.96 -2.49
C THR A 114 5.20 -13.85 -2.42
N ALA A 115 5.85 -14.95 -2.06
CA ALA A 115 7.27 -15.14 -2.39
C ALA A 115 7.53 -15.00 -3.92
N ASP A 116 6.47 -15.00 -4.73
CA ASP A 116 6.46 -14.75 -6.17
C ASP A 116 6.23 -13.27 -6.59
N GLN A 117 6.15 -12.31 -5.66
CA GLN A 117 6.23 -10.87 -6.00
C GLN A 117 7.67 -10.33 -6.05
N LYS A 118 8.66 -11.21 -5.89
CA LYS A 118 10.09 -10.91 -6.12
C LYS A 118 10.45 -10.60 -7.59
N SER A 119 9.49 -10.60 -8.52
CA SER A 119 9.75 -10.43 -9.96
C SER A 119 9.12 -9.19 -10.60
N ILE A 120 8.61 -8.22 -9.84
CA ILE A 120 8.22 -6.93 -10.45
C ILE A 120 9.48 -6.08 -10.59
N ASP A 121 10.30 -6.42 -11.59
CA ASP A 121 11.38 -5.52 -12.02
C ASP A 121 10.76 -4.33 -12.74
N ILE A 122 10.71 -3.19 -12.05
CA ILE A 122 10.23 -1.91 -12.60
C ILE A 122 11.36 -1.02 -13.11
N GLN A 123 12.62 -1.51 -13.13
CA GLN A 123 13.73 -0.70 -13.61
C GLN A 123 13.55 -0.35 -15.09
N GLY A 124 13.67 0.93 -15.40
CA GLY A 124 13.47 1.47 -16.74
C GLY A 124 12.01 1.43 -17.21
N GLN A 125 11.04 1.13 -16.34
CA GLN A 125 9.63 1.20 -16.69
C GLN A 125 9.12 2.64 -16.67
N GLU A 126 8.26 2.92 -17.64
CA GLU A 126 7.48 4.14 -17.75
C GLU A 126 6.04 3.88 -17.33
N PHE A 127 5.54 4.67 -16.37
CA PHE A 127 4.14 4.65 -15.95
C PHE A 127 3.45 5.96 -16.36
N ILE A 128 2.19 5.86 -16.80
CA ILE A 128 1.38 7.03 -17.13
C ILE A 128 0.22 7.12 -16.13
N ALA A 129 0.12 8.25 -15.45
CA ALA A 129 -0.95 8.55 -14.51
C ALA A 129 -1.89 9.62 -15.08
N HIS A 130 -3.16 9.27 -15.26
CA HIS A 130 -4.22 10.18 -15.70
C HIS A 130 -5.05 10.71 -14.52
N SER A 131 -4.92 10.10 -13.35
CA SER A 131 -5.71 10.38 -12.16
C SER A 131 -4.93 10.13 -10.86
N LEU A 132 -5.50 10.56 -9.74
CA LEU A 132 -4.94 10.25 -8.41
C LEU A 132 -4.97 8.74 -8.09
N LEU A 133 -5.92 8.00 -8.65
CA LEU A 133 -5.98 6.54 -8.48
C LEU A 133 -4.80 5.86 -9.17
N ASP A 134 -4.39 6.35 -10.34
CA ASP A 134 -3.21 5.83 -11.02
C ASP A 134 -1.94 6.10 -10.20
N LEU A 135 -1.85 7.27 -9.54
CA LEU A 135 -0.73 7.57 -8.64
C LEU A 135 -0.68 6.63 -7.44
N ASP A 136 -1.83 6.29 -6.85
CA ASP A 136 -1.91 5.31 -5.75
C ASP A 136 -1.38 3.93 -6.18
N ASP A 137 -1.82 3.44 -7.34
CA ASP A 137 -1.40 2.14 -7.88
C ASP A 137 0.10 2.13 -8.24
N ILE A 138 0.63 3.21 -8.84
CA ILE A 138 2.05 3.33 -9.19
C ILE A 138 2.89 3.44 -7.91
N ALA A 139 2.46 4.24 -6.93
CA ALA A 139 3.12 4.38 -5.64
C ALA A 139 3.26 3.03 -4.91
N GLN A 140 2.20 2.23 -4.91
CA GLN A 140 2.23 0.89 -4.31
C GLN A 140 3.28 -0.01 -4.98
N LYS A 141 3.35 0.00 -6.32
CA LYS A 141 4.34 -0.80 -7.07
C LYS A 141 5.77 -0.37 -6.77
N ILE A 142 6.03 0.94 -6.74
CA ILE A 142 7.36 1.48 -6.43
C ILE A 142 7.78 1.13 -5.01
N LEU A 143 6.88 1.30 -4.02
CA LEU A 143 7.16 0.92 -2.63
C LEU A 143 7.45 -0.56 -2.47
N LEU A 144 6.67 -1.43 -3.12
CA LEU A 144 6.89 -2.86 -3.09
C LEU A 144 8.25 -3.23 -3.67
N PHE A 145 8.58 -2.67 -4.84
CA PHE A 145 9.89 -2.90 -5.47
C PHE A 145 11.04 -2.39 -4.59
N ALA A 146 10.94 -1.16 -4.06
CA ALA A 146 11.96 -0.58 -3.20
C ALA A 146 12.21 -1.43 -1.95
N ASN A 147 11.14 -1.87 -1.28
CA ASN A 147 11.26 -2.73 -0.11
C ASN A 147 11.87 -4.11 -0.45
N ASN A 148 11.49 -4.71 -1.57
CA ASN A 148 11.98 -6.03 -1.99
C ASN A 148 13.44 -6.01 -2.47
N SER A 149 13.89 -4.90 -3.03
CA SER A 149 15.26 -4.69 -3.52
C SER A 149 16.16 -3.98 -2.51
N ASP A 150 15.68 -3.79 -1.27
CA ASP A 150 16.37 -3.09 -0.19
C ASP A 150 16.80 -1.65 -0.53
N GLN A 151 16.12 -1.02 -1.48
CA GLN A 151 16.36 0.37 -1.86
C GLN A 151 15.76 1.29 -0.79
N ARG A 152 16.63 1.93 -0.01
CA ARG A 152 16.23 2.81 1.09
C ARG A 152 16.13 4.28 0.69
N THR A 153 16.87 4.70 -0.33
CA THR A 153 16.89 6.10 -0.78
C THR A 153 16.16 6.24 -2.11
N LEU A 154 15.10 7.06 -2.11
CA LEU A 154 14.30 7.37 -3.30
C LEU A 154 14.42 8.86 -3.61
N ALA A 155 14.96 9.18 -4.78
CA ALA A 155 15.21 10.52 -5.28
C ALA A 155 14.12 10.94 -6.29
N PHE A 156 13.32 11.94 -5.95
CA PHE A 156 12.21 12.43 -6.76
C PHE A 156 12.64 13.66 -7.57
N ILE A 157 12.58 13.53 -8.89
CA ILE A 157 13.03 14.54 -9.84
C ILE A 157 11.87 14.97 -10.72
N GLY A 158 11.78 16.26 -11.03
CA GLY A 158 10.79 16.81 -11.93
C GLY A 158 10.64 18.30 -11.70
N ASP A 159 10.08 19.00 -12.69
CA ASP A 159 9.93 20.45 -12.63
C ASP A 159 9.02 20.90 -11.48
N LEU A 160 9.05 22.21 -11.18
CA LEU A 160 8.09 22.81 -10.26
C LEU A 160 6.67 22.55 -10.75
N GLY A 161 5.81 21.99 -9.90
CA GLY A 161 4.45 21.60 -10.28
C GLY A 161 4.32 20.30 -11.07
N ALA A 162 5.41 19.53 -11.26
CA ALA A 162 5.35 18.19 -11.85
C ALA A 162 4.54 17.21 -10.98
N GLY A 163 4.46 17.44 -9.67
CA GLY A 163 3.64 16.64 -8.75
C GLY A 163 4.43 15.69 -7.86
N LYS A 164 5.74 15.93 -7.66
CA LYS A 164 6.60 15.19 -6.73
C LYS A 164 5.99 15.00 -5.34
N THR A 165 5.70 16.10 -4.63
CA THR A 165 5.01 16.05 -3.33
C THR A 165 3.67 15.31 -3.39
N THR A 166 2.88 15.48 -4.46
CA THR A 166 1.61 14.75 -4.63
C THR A 166 1.83 13.25 -4.72
N PHE A 167 2.88 12.83 -5.43
CA PHE A 167 3.24 11.43 -5.56
C PHE A 167 3.78 10.85 -4.25
N ILE A 168 4.61 11.60 -3.52
CA ILE A 168 5.07 11.23 -2.17
C ILE A 168 3.89 11.07 -1.22
N LYS A 169 2.86 11.93 -1.29
CA LYS A 169 1.62 11.77 -0.52
C LYS A 169 0.87 10.48 -0.87
N ALA A 170 0.84 10.10 -2.14
CA ALA A 170 0.28 8.81 -2.54
C ALA A 170 1.08 7.65 -1.92
N MET A 171 2.42 7.70 -1.97
CA MET A 171 3.27 6.71 -1.29
C MET A 171 3.07 6.67 0.23
N ALA A 172 2.92 7.83 0.87
CA ALA A 172 2.68 7.90 2.30
C ALA A 172 1.35 7.25 2.70
N LYS A 173 0.30 7.50 1.91
CA LYS A 173 -0.99 6.81 2.04
C LYS A 173 -0.83 5.29 1.93
N GLN A 174 -0.10 4.80 0.93
CA GLN A 174 0.17 3.36 0.77
C GLN A 174 1.01 2.77 1.92
N SER A 175 1.81 3.59 2.59
CA SER A 175 2.59 3.20 3.77
C SER A 175 1.78 3.29 5.08
N GLY A 176 0.50 3.68 5.01
CA GLY A 176 -0.38 3.82 6.16
C GLY A 176 -0.12 5.06 7.02
N ILE A 177 0.53 6.09 6.46
CA ILE A 177 0.77 7.36 7.15
C ILE A 177 -0.50 8.22 7.05
N ALA A 178 -1.07 8.57 8.21
CA ALA A 178 -2.37 9.22 8.30
C ALA A 178 -2.38 10.68 7.79
N GLU A 179 -1.32 11.44 8.07
CA GLU A 179 -1.17 12.82 7.62
C GLU A 179 0.26 13.09 7.16
N THR A 180 0.39 13.73 6.00
CA THR A 180 1.68 14.17 5.46
C THR A 180 1.58 15.60 4.95
N SER A 181 2.55 16.42 5.36
CA SER A 181 2.77 17.76 4.82
C SER A 181 4.06 17.79 4.00
N SER A 182 4.20 18.75 3.10
CA SER A 182 5.51 18.95 2.47
C SER A 182 6.46 19.60 3.48
N PRO A 183 7.70 19.15 3.65
CA PRO A 183 8.70 19.77 4.50
C PRO A 183 9.26 21.05 3.88
N THR A 184 8.48 21.76 3.07
CA THR A 184 8.91 22.98 2.37
C THR A 184 9.42 24.08 3.32
N PHE A 185 9.12 24.01 4.62
CA PHE A 185 9.67 24.89 5.66
C PHE A 185 10.58 24.19 6.68
N SER A 186 10.35 22.91 6.98
CA SER A 186 11.15 22.12 7.94
C SER A 186 12.38 21.47 7.32
N LEU A 187 12.51 21.49 5.98
CA LEU A 187 13.50 20.80 5.14
C LEU A 187 13.40 19.26 5.23
N VAL A 188 13.09 18.72 6.40
CA VAL A 188 12.84 17.30 6.67
C VAL A 188 11.55 17.12 7.48
N ASN A 189 10.75 16.14 7.11
CA ASN A 189 9.64 15.61 7.90
C ASN A 189 9.91 14.14 8.22
N GLU A 190 9.64 13.74 9.46
CA GLU A 190 9.67 12.35 9.90
C GLU A 190 8.24 11.78 9.98
N TYR A 191 8.04 10.61 9.40
CA TYR A 191 6.79 9.88 9.47
C TYR A 191 6.98 8.49 10.08
N ARG A 192 5.92 7.99 10.73
CA ARG A 192 5.81 6.59 11.15
C ARG A 192 4.82 5.87 10.26
N ALA A 193 5.29 4.87 9.52
CA ALA A 193 4.46 3.98 8.73
C ALA A 193 3.67 3.01 9.63
N ALA A 194 2.66 2.34 9.07
CA ALA A 194 1.80 1.41 9.81
C ALA A 194 2.56 0.21 10.42
N ASN A 195 3.70 -0.17 9.84
CA ASN A 195 4.61 -1.20 10.35
C ASN A 195 5.62 -0.67 11.40
N ASN A 196 5.46 0.57 11.85
CA ASN A 196 6.35 1.29 12.76
C ASN A 196 7.75 1.60 12.20
N GLN A 197 7.94 1.47 10.89
CA GLN A 197 9.14 1.94 10.20
C GLN A 197 9.13 3.48 10.13
N THR A 198 10.28 4.09 10.41
CA THR A 198 10.48 5.53 10.20
C THR A 198 10.73 5.80 8.72
N ILE A 199 10.11 6.86 8.20
CA ILE A 199 10.31 7.36 6.85
C ILE A 199 10.67 8.84 6.92
N TYR A 200 11.77 9.22 6.30
CA TYR A 200 12.16 10.62 6.16
C TYR A 200 11.70 11.15 4.81
N HIS A 201 11.11 12.33 4.81
CA HIS A 201 10.79 13.08 3.59
C HIS A 201 11.54 14.39 3.62
N MET A 202 12.31 14.66 2.58
CA MET A 202 13.15 15.84 2.44
C MET A 202 12.78 16.61 1.18
N ASP A 203 12.78 17.93 1.27
CA ASP A 203 12.60 18.83 0.12
C ASP A 203 13.79 19.80 0.09
N LEU A 204 14.76 19.49 -0.77
CA LEU A 204 16.04 20.21 -0.83
C LEU A 204 16.02 21.38 -1.85
N TYR A 205 14.84 21.75 -2.38
CA TYR A 205 14.71 22.80 -3.39
C TYR A 205 15.35 24.14 -3.01
N ARG A 206 15.43 24.42 -1.71
CA ARG A 206 15.92 25.70 -1.16
C ARG A 206 17.42 25.71 -0.85
N LEU A 207 18.07 24.55 -0.86
CA LEU A 207 19.49 24.49 -0.58
C LEU A 207 20.26 24.79 -1.87
N GLU A 208 21.30 25.61 -1.74
CA GLU A 208 22.12 26.04 -2.88
C GLU A 208 23.43 25.26 -2.97
N THR A 209 23.90 24.73 -1.83
CA THR A 209 25.21 24.07 -1.72
C THR A 209 25.13 22.75 -0.97
N ILE A 210 26.11 21.89 -1.19
CA ILE A 210 26.26 20.62 -0.46
C ILE A 210 26.63 20.88 1.00
N GLU A 211 27.37 21.93 1.29
CA GLU A 211 27.75 22.34 2.64
C GLU A 211 26.52 22.65 3.51
N GLU A 212 25.50 23.33 2.96
CA GLU A 212 24.23 23.56 3.68
C GLU A 212 23.49 22.25 4.01
N ALA A 213 23.59 21.24 3.15
CA ALA A 213 23.02 19.92 3.40
C ALA A 213 23.82 19.16 4.47
N LEU A 214 25.14 19.29 4.49
CA LEU A 214 25.99 18.71 5.53
C LEU A 214 25.76 19.38 6.89
N ASP A 215 25.62 20.71 6.92
CA ASP A 215 25.38 21.47 8.15
C ASP A 215 24.04 21.13 8.81
N MET A 216 23.03 20.68 8.05
CA MET A 216 21.77 20.17 8.59
C MET A 216 21.83 18.70 9.04
N GLY A 217 22.97 18.02 8.87
CA GLY A 217 23.17 16.63 9.25
C GLY A 217 22.50 15.63 8.30
N ILE A 218 22.44 15.92 6.99
CA ILE A 218 21.76 15.02 6.03
C ILE A 218 22.31 13.59 6.05
N GLU A 219 23.61 13.44 6.30
CA GLU A 219 24.30 12.15 6.37
C GLU A 219 23.68 11.22 7.43
N GLU A 220 23.25 11.75 8.57
CA GLU A 220 22.64 10.95 9.64
C GLU A 220 21.35 10.26 9.18
N TYR A 221 20.60 10.89 8.28
CA TYR A 221 19.37 10.32 7.73
C TYR A 221 19.65 9.29 6.64
N LEU A 222 20.63 9.56 5.78
CA LEU A 222 21.07 8.65 4.72
C LEU A 222 21.63 7.35 5.33
N ASP A 223 22.42 7.46 6.40
CA ASP A 223 23.07 6.33 7.08
C ASP A 223 22.14 5.61 8.08
N SER A 224 20.94 6.15 8.33
CA SER A 224 20.03 5.60 9.34
C SER A 224 19.47 4.21 9.02
N GLY A 225 19.58 3.75 7.76
CA GLY A 225 18.95 2.53 7.26
C GLY A 225 17.42 2.60 7.10
N ASN A 226 16.82 3.76 7.39
CA ASN A 226 15.39 4.00 7.19
C ASN A 226 15.08 4.38 5.73
N MET A 227 13.80 4.34 5.37
CA MET A 227 13.36 4.78 4.05
C MET A 227 13.44 6.32 3.98
N THR A 228 14.07 6.85 2.94
CA THR A 228 14.31 8.28 2.76
C THR A 228 13.83 8.72 1.38
N TRP A 229 12.89 9.65 1.35
CA TRP A 229 12.30 10.24 0.16
C TRP A 229 12.82 11.66 -0.02
N ILE A 230 13.51 11.93 -1.12
CA ILE A 230 14.23 13.19 -1.32
C ILE A 230 13.70 13.88 -2.58
N GLU A 231 12.97 14.98 -2.43
CA GLU A 231 12.69 15.89 -3.54
C GLU A 231 13.93 16.76 -3.81
N TRP A 232 14.22 16.97 -5.10
CA TRP A 232 15.34 17.81 -5.55
C TRP A 232 16.73 17.36 -5.02
N PRO A 233 17.14 16.11 -5.32
CA PRO A 233 18.38 15.53 -4.79
C PRO A 233 19.67 16.12 -5.38
N GLN A 234 19.59 17.09 -6.31
CA GLN A 234 20.73 17.46 -7.17
C GLN A 234 21.97 17.91 -6.41
N ILE A 235 21.77 18.65 -5.32
CA ILE A 235 22.85 19.18 -4.50
C ILE A 235 23.57 18.09 -3.67
N ILE A 236 22.92 16.95 -3.45
CA ILE A 236 23.44 15.86 -2.60
C ILE A 236 23.82 14.62 -3.40
N TYR A 237 23.75 14.64 -4.73
CA TYR A 237 24.22 13.51 -5.55
C TYR A 237 25.62 13.01 -5.16
N PRO A 238 26.60 13.87 -4.80
CA PRO A 238 27.90 13.39 -4.34
C PRO A 238 27.87 12.58 -3.03
N LEU A 239 26.78 12.64 -2.26
CA LEU A 239 26.57 11.90 -1.01
C LEU A 239 25.73 10.63 -1.20
N LEU A 240 25.14 10.42 -2.38
CA LEU A 240 24.29 9.27 -2.65
C LEU A 240 25.11 8.14 -3.29
N ASP A 241 25.16 6.99 -2.61
CA ASP A 241 25.78 5.77 -3.15
C ASP A 241 24.84 5.03 -4.12
N GLU A 242 23.89 4.26 -3.59
CA GLU A 242 22.86 3.56 -4.36
C GLU A 242 21.49 4.16 -4.04
N TYR A 243 20.75 4.54 -5.08
CA TYR A 243 19.43 5.12 -4.91
C TYR A 243 18.49 4.78 -6.07
N MET A 244 17.19 4.82 -5.77
CA MET A 244 16.14 4.72 -6.76
C MET A 244 15.71 6.11 -7.20
N GLU A 245 15.89 6.42 -8.47
CA GLU A 245 15.44 7.65 -9.09
C GLU A 245 14.00 7.51 -9.58
N VAL A 246 13.15 8.46 -9.21
CA VAL A 246 11.74 8.58 -9.62
C VAL A 246 11.56 9.92 -10.35
N LYS A 247 11.60 9.88 -11.68
CA LYS A 247 11.44 11.06 -12.54
C LYS A 247 9.98 11.27 -12.90
N ILE A 248 9.43 12.44 -12.61
CA ILE A 248 8.02 12.81 -12.85
C ILE A 248 7.96 13.95 -13.85
N LEU A 249 7.26 13.72 -14.96
CA LEU A 249 7.08 14.69 -16.04
C LEU A 249 5.60 15.04 -16.19
N ARG A 250 5.32 16.33 -16.38
CA ARG A 250 3.97 16.83 -16.68
C ARG A 250 3.74 16.84 -18.18
N ASN A 251 2.74 16.07 -18.62
CA ASN A 251 2.35 16.00 -20.02
C ASN A 251 1.37 17.13 -20.37
N GLY A 252 1.31 17.49 -21.66
CA GLY A 252 0.47 18.57 -22.17
C GLY A 252 -1.04 18.32 -22.00
N ASP A 253 -1.45 17.06 -21.92
CA ASP A 253 -2.84 16.64 -21.68
C ASP A 253 -3.24 16.65 -20.18
N GLY A 254 -2.30 17.01 -19.30
CA GLY A 254 -2.52 17.02 -17.86
C GLY A 254 -2.20 15.70 -17.16
N SER A 255 -1.85 14.64 -17.87
CA SER A 255 -1.33 13.39 -17.29
C SER A 255 0.10 13.57 -16.76
N ARG A 256 0.62 12.56 -16.03
CA ARG A 256 2.00 12.50 -15.57
C ARG A 256 2.68 11.24 -16.05
N THR A 257 3.90 11.37 -16.55
CA THR A 257 4.78 10.24 -16.83
C THR A 257 5.73 10.07 -15.65
N ILE A 258 5.82 8.86 -15.11
CA ILE A 258 6.68 8.49 -13.99
C ILE A 258 7.65 7.42 -14.47
N ASN A 259 8.94 7.74 -14.43
CA ASN A 259 10.03 6.85 -14.81
C ASN A 259 10.82 6.44 -13.57
N VAL A 260 11.15 5.15 -13.49
CA VAL A 260 11.87 4.58 -12.34
C VAL A 260 13.14 3.91 -12.79
N SER A 261 14.25 4.20 -12.11
CA SER A 261 15.55 3.57 -12.37
C SER A 261 16.39 3.49 -11.10
N THR A 262 17.21 2.45 -10.97
CA THR A 262 18.23 2.40 -9.91
C THR A 262 19.53 2.99 -10.43
N VAL A 263 20.16 3.84 -9.63
CA VAL A 263 21.47 4.44 -9.88
C VAL A 263 22.46 3.88 -8.86
N LYS A 264 23.68 3.60 -9.33
CA LYS A 264 24.81 3.05 -8.58
C LYS A 264 26.06 3.86 -8.86
#